data_AF-A0A8C3UQ15-F1
#
_entry.id   AF-A0A8C3UQ15-F1
#
_cell.length_a   1.000
_cell.length_b   1.000
_cell.length_c   1.000
_cell.angle_alpha   90.00
_cell.angle_beta   90.00
_cell.angle_gamma   90.00
#
_symmetry.space_group_name_H-M   'P 1'
#
loop_
_entity.id
_entity.type
_entity.pdbx_description
1 polymer ?
#
loop_
_entity_poly.entity_id
_entity_poly.type
_entity_poly.pdbx_seq_one_letter_code
_entity_poly.pdbx_strand_id
1 'polypeptide(L)'
;MRVLSLGRWLRAGRVPPREPASRPSGHRHSGHRPQGPPQELPQGPSQVPPQVPPQKVSVEVLEHLEHLALVDFRDSEGVERLQKAIQFADQLHEVNTDGVEPMDSVLEDRWCLYLREDDVTEGNCTKELLENARETVEEYFVAPPGINLCKSLVVLLETFDV
;
A
#
# COMPACT_ATOMS: atom_id res chain seq x y z
N MET A 1 -47.87 -6.42 -12.61
CA MET A 1 -47.75 -7.89 -12.42
C MET A 1 -47.08 -8.50 -13.65
N ARG A 2 -45.76 -8.76 -13.57
CA ARG A 2 -45.07 -9.63 -14.52
C ARG A 2 -44.44 -10.74 -13.69
N VAL A 3 -44.98 -11.94 -13.85
CA VAL A 3 -44.47 -13.17 -13.25
C VAL A 3 -43.26 -13.55 -14.09
N LEU A 4 -42.05 -13.47 -13.51
CA LEU A 4 -40.86 -14.02 -14.13
C LEU A 4 -40.62 -15.42 -13.56
N SER A 5 -40.62 -16.38 -14.49
CA SER A 5 -40.45 -17.81 -14.25
C SER A 5 -39.13 -18.10 -13.52
N LEU A 6 -39.24 -18.58 -12.27
CA LEU A 6 -38.12 -19.05 -11.44
C LEU A 6 -37.66 -20.48 -11.79
N GLY A 7 -38.05 -21.03 -12.95
CA GLY A 7 -38.01 -22.48 -13.19
C GLY A 7 -36.77 -23.07 -13.89
N ARG A 8 -35.74 -22.29 -14.25
CA ARG A 8 -34.68 -22.79 -15.17
C ARG A 8 -33.26 -22.91 -14.58
N TRP A 9 -32.99 -22.36 -13.40
CA TRP A 9 -31.61 -22.27 -12.87
C TRP A 9 -31.19 -23.37 -11.88
N LEU A 10 -32.15 -24.18 -11.39
CA LEU A 10 -31.92 -25.16 -10.32
C LEU A 10 -31.24 -26.48 -10.74
N ARG A 11 -30.73 -26.63 -11.97
CA ARG A 11 -30.14 -27.91 -12.44
C ARG A 11 -28.69 -27.86 -12.94
N ALA A 12 -28.02 -26.72 -12.92
CA ALA A 12 -26.71 -26.58 -13.57
C ALA A 12 -25.57 -26.04 -12.67
N GLY A 13 -25.79 -25.85 -11.36
CA GLY A 13 -24.74 -25.37 -10.45
C GLY A 13 -24.16 -23.98 -10.80
N ARG A 14 -24.79 -23.24 -11.72
CA ARG A 14 -24.38 -21.89 -12.10
C ARG A 14 -25.20 -20.88 -11.31
N VAL A 15 -24.52 -20.10 -10.48
CA VAL A 15 -25.08 -18.90 -9.84
C VAL A 15 -25.42 -17.88 -10.94
N PRO A 16 -26.62 -17.26 -10.92
CA PRO A 16 -26.96 -16.24 -11.90
C PRO A 16 -26.03 -15.03 -11.75
N PRO A 17 -25.70 -14.33 -12.85
CA PRO A 17 -24.92 -13.10 -12.76
C PRO A 17 -25.67 -12.08 -11.89
N ARG A 18 -24.97 -11.51 -10.90
CA ARG A 18 -25.52 -10.45 -10.03
C ARG A 18 -26.00 -9.30 -10.92
N GLU A 19 -27.27 -8.92 -10.80
CA GLU A 19 -27.75 -7.68 -11.40
C GLU A 19 -26.93 -6.51 -10.84
N PRO A 20 -26.48 -5.56 -11.68
CA PRO A 20 -25.80 -4.38 -11.18
C PRO A 20 -26.75 -3.61 -10.28
N ALA A 21 -26.34 -3.38 -9.04
CA ALA A 21 -27.10 -2.62 -8.06
C ALA A 21 -27.60 -1.31 -8.68
N SER A 22 -28.91 -1.10 -8.69
CA SER A 22 -29.54 0.15 -9.11
C SER A 22 -29.05 1.25 -8.16
N ARG A 23 -28.11 2.07 -8.64
CA ARG A 23 -27.65 3.26 -7.92
C ARG A 23 -28.88 4.15 -7.66
N PRO A 24 -29.18 4.53 -6.41
CA PRO A 24 -30.22 5.52 -6.17
C PRO A 24 -29.81 6.82 -6.89
N SER A 25 -30.75 7.38 -7.64
CA SER A 25 -30.57 8.65 -8.36
C SER A 25 -30.32 9.77 -7.36
N GLY A 26 -29.05 10.08 -7.10
CA GLY A 26 -28.65 11.21 -6.29
C GLY A 26 -29.15 12.51 -6.93
N HIS A 27 -29.90 13.30 -6.15
CA HIS A 27 -30.22 14.67 -6.52
C HIS A 27 -28.91 15.45 -6.73
N ARG A 28 -28.72 15.96 -7.96
CA ARG A 28 -27.64 16.91 -8.26
C ARG A 28 -27.87 18.17 -7.43
N HIS A 29 -27.12 18.32 -6.34
CA HIS A 29 -26.88 19.66 -5.81
C HIS A 29 -26.05 20.40 -6.87
N SER A 30 -26.62 21.45 -7.45
CA SER A 30 -25.90 22.40 -8.29
C SER A 30 -24.80 23.03 -7.44
N GLY A 31 -23.56 22.58 -7.61
CA GLY A 31 -22.40 23.19 -6.99
C GLY A 31 -22.16 24.56 -7.60
N HIS A 32 -22.66 25.61 -6.97
CA HIS A 32 -22.05 26.92 -7.11
C HIS A 32 -20.66 26.83 -6.51
N ARG A 33 -19.62 26.76 -7.35
CA ARG A 33 -18.24 26.99 -6.92
C ARG A 33 -18.11 28.49 -6.67
N PRO A 34 -17.96 28.97 -5.43
CA PRO A 34 -17.62 30.36 -5.20
C PRO A 34 -16.20 30.55 -5.75
N GLN A 35 -16.06 31.35 -6.80
CA GLN A 35 -14.74 31.83 -7.20
C GLN A 35 -14.35 32.92 -6.22
N GLY A 36 -13.79 32.50 -5.08
CA GLY A 36 -12.99 33.40 -4.25
C GLY A 36 -11.66 33.71 -4.94
N PRO A 37 -10.95 34.78 -4.52
CA PRO A 37 -9.59 35.03 -4.98
C PRO A 37 -8.73 33.77 -4.76
N PRO A 38 -7.62 33.60 -5.50
CA PRO A 38 -6.65 32.55 -5.19
C PRO A 38 -6.36 32.60 -3.69
N GLN A 39 -6.62 31.51 -2.97
CA GLN A 39 -6.14 31.40 -1.60
C GLN A 39 -4.62 31.39 -1.69
N GLU A 40 -4.00 32.53 -1.39
CA GLU A 40 -2.61 32.52 -0.97
C GLU A 40 -2.55 31.56 0.23
N LEU A 41 -1.74 30.52 0.08
CA LEU A 41 -1.34 29.69 1.22
C LEU A 41 -0.92 30.67 2.31
N PRO A 42 -1.44 30.58 3.56
CA PRO A 42 -0.99 31.44 4.61
C PRO A 42 0.52 31.26 4.70
N GLN A 43 1.28 32.28 4.28
CA GLN A 43 2.68 32.38 4.61
C GLN A 43 2.68 32.64 6.11
N GLY A 44 2.72 31.55 6.87
CA GLY A 44 2.91 31.58 8.31
C GLY A 44 4.15 32.41 8.63
N PRO A 45 4.21 33.02 9.83
CA PRO A 45 5.35 33.84 10.21
C PRO A 45 6.63 33.06 9.95
N SER A 46 7.66 33.73 9.42
CA SER A 46 9.04 33.22 9.35
C SER A 46 9.50 32.81 10.74
N GLN A 47 9.12 31.62 11.17
CA GLN A 47 9.65 30.98 12.35
C GLN A 47 10.92 30.32 11.86
N VAL A 48 12.05 30.91 12.27
CA VAL A 48 13.33 30.22 12.32
C VAL A 48 13.03 28.84 12.89
N PRO A 49 13.39 27.74 12.21
CA PRO A 49 13.13 26.41 12.74
C PRO A 49 13.66 26.34 14.18
N PRO A 50 12.91 25.76 15.13
CA PRO A 50 13.47 25.45 16.44
C PRO A 50 14.82 24.75 16.24
N GLN A 51 15.85 25.21 16.95
CA GLN A 51 17.18 24.63 16.87
C GLN A 51 17.23 23.29 17.60
N VAL A 52 16.47 22.31 17.11
CA VAL A 52 16.84 20.91 17.31
C VAL A 52 18.15 20.75 16.55
N PRO A 53 19.26 20.38 17.22
CA PRO A 53 20.52 20.20 16.52
C PRO A 53 20.27 19.19 15.38
N PRO A 54 20.69 19.49 14.14
CA PRO A 54 20.38 18.64 13.00
C PRO A 54 20.84 17.22 13.32
N GLN A 55 19.89 16.31 13.43
CA GLN A 55 20.21 14.90 13.63
C GLN A 55 20.95 14.44 12.38
N LYS A 56 22.26 14.28 12.53
CA LYS A 56 23.13 13.86 11.45
C LYS A 56 22.92 12.36 11.25
N VAL A 57 22.25 11.99 10.16
CA VAL A 57 22.11 10.59 9.76
C VAL A 57 23.50 10.05 9.45
N SER A 58 23.96 9.05 10.21
CA SER A 58 25.26 8.41 9.99
C SER A 58 25.18 7.47 8.78
N VAL A 59 26.34 7.15 8.21
CA VAL A 59 26.43 6.19 7.10
C VAL A 59 25.89 4.81 7.51
N GLU A 60 26.20 4.37 8.74
CA GLU A 60 25.69 3.11 9.30
C GLU A 60 24.15 3.09 9.37
N VAL A 61 23.52 4.22 9.74
CA VAL A 61 22.06 4.33 9.79
C VAL A 61 21.47 4.33 8.37
N LEU A 62 22.13 4.97 7.40
CA LEU A 62 21.72 4.93 6.00
C LEU A 62 21.76 3.50 5.46
N GLU A 63 22.89 2.80 5.62
CA GLU A 63 23.04 1.40 5.18
C GLU A 63 21.98 0.49 5.82
N HIS A 64 21.69 0.70 7.11
CA HIS A 64 20.67 -0.05 7.80
C HIS A 64 19.27 0.23 7.27
N LEU A 65 18.96 1.51 7.00
CA LEU A 65 17.67 1.93 6.45
C LEU A 65 17.45 1.40 5.03
N GLU A 66 18.48 1.43 4.18
CA GLU A 66 18.46 0.86 2.84
C GLU A 66 18.15 -0.64 2.88
N HIS A 67 18.81 -1.36 3.79
CA HIS A 67 18.59 -2.78 3.97
C HIS A 67 17.16 -3.12 4.40
N LEU A 68 16.61 -2.37 5.36
CA LEU A 68 15.24 -2.59 5.85
C LEU A 68 14.18 -2.22 4.81
N ALA A 69 14.38 -1.12 4.09
CA ALA A 69 13.42 -0.62 3.12
C ALA A 69 13.58 -1.26 1.73
N LEU A 70 14.60 -2.10 1.52
CA LEU A 70 14.94 -2.73 0.24
C LEU A 70 15.09 -1.70 -0.90
N VAL A 71 15.64 -0.54 -0.57
CA VAL A 71 15.92 0.57 -1.49
C VAL A 71 17.36 1.02 -1.31
N ASP A 72 17.95 1.56 -2.37
CA ASP A 72 19.27 2.18 -2.37
C ASP A 72 19.06 3.69 -2.50
N PHE A 73 19.70 4.52 -1.67
CA PHE A 73 19.60 5.97 -1.76
C PHE A 73 20.38 6.57 -2.93
N ARG A 74 21.09 5.74 -3.72
CA ARG A 74 21.78 5.97 -5.01
C ARG A 74 22.88 7.03 -4.97
N ASP A 75 22.58 8.23 -4.50
CA ASP A 75 23.40 9.43 -4.56
C ASP A 75 23.19 10.39 -3.37
N SER A 76 23.98 11.47 -3.34
CA SER A 76 23.89 12.50 -2.31
C SER A 76 22.56 13.25 -2.29
N GLU A 77 21.84 13.27 -3.41
CA GLU A 77 20.56 13.96 -3.53
C GLU A 77 19.45 13.19 -2.79
N GLY A 78 19.48 11.86 -2.85
CA GLY A 78 18.61 10.99 -2.04
C GLY A 78 18.80 11.23 -0.54
N VAL A 79 20.05 11.30 -0.09
CA VAL A 79 20.39 11.57 1.31
C VAL A 79 19.95 12.98 1.74
N GLU A 80 20.14 13.98 0.89
CA GLU A 80 19.69 15.36 1.17
C GLU A 80 18.17 15.43 1.33
N ARG A 81 17.41 14.73 0.47
CA ARG A 81 15.95 14.65 0.58
C ARG A 81 15.52 13.99 1.88
N LEU A 82 16.17 12.90 2.28
CA LEU A 82 15.90 12.24 3.55
C LEU A 82 16.15 13.19 4.73
N GLN A 83 17.28 13.89 4.74
CA GLN A 83 17.60 14.87 5.78
C GLN A 83 16.58 16.01 5.86
N LYS A 84 16.12 16.53 4.71
CA LYS A 84 15.06 17.53 4.66
C LYS A 84 13.72 17.00 5.19
N ALA A 85 13.37 15.75 4.90
CA ALA A 85 12.15 15.14 5.41
C ALA A 85 12.19 14.95 6.94
N ILE A 86 13.35 14.55 7.49
CA ILE A 86 13.56 14.44 8.94
C ILE A 86 13.42 15.83 9.59
N GLN A 87 14.10 16.84 9.06
CA GLN A 87 14.00 18.23 9.56
C GLN A 87 12.57 18.78 9.48
N PHE A 88 11.79 18.36 8.49
CA PHE A 88 10.38 18.72 8.40
C PHE A 88 9.55 18.05 9.50
N ALA A 89 9.79 16.77 9.77
CA ALA A 89 9.12 16.02 10.83
C ALA A 89 9.49 16.51 12.25
N ASP A 90 10.71 17.02 12.45
CA ASP A 90 11.18 17.55 13.75
C ASP A 90 10.29 18.67 14.31
N GLN A 91 9.54 19.39 13.45
CA GLN A 91 8.57 20.40 13.88
C GLN A 91 7.47 19.81 14.79
N LEU A 92 7.18 18.51 14.66
CA LEU A 92 6.18 17.84 15.50
C LEU A 92 6.63 17.74 16.97
N HIS A 93 7.94 17.86 17.28
CA HIS A 93 8.43 17.85 18.66
C HIS A 93 8.01 19.08 19.47
N GLU A 94 7.56 20.17 18.84
CA GLU A 94 7.02 21.34 19.55
C GLU A 94 5.62 21.10 20.11
N VAL A 95 4.92 20.07 19.64
CA VAL A 95 3.56 19.75 20.05
C VAL A 95 3.60 18.96 21.36
N ASN A 96 2.99 19.50 22.42
CA ASN A 96 2.84 18.78 23.68
C ASN A 96 1.76 17.69 23.54
N THR A 97 2.17 16.42 23.63
CA THR A 97 1.28 15.24 23.61
C THR A 97 1.21 14.54 24.96
N ASP A 98 1.61 15.18 26.06
CA ASP A 98 1.55 14.60 27.42
C ASP A 98 0.11 14.22 27.79
N GLY A 99 -0.09 12.94 28.14
CA GLY A 99 -1.39 12.40 28.53
C GLY A 99 -2.39 12.21 27.40
N VAL A 100 -1.96 12.35 26.13
CA VAL A 100 -2.78 12.05 24.95
C VAL A 100 -2.56 10.59 24.54
N GLU A 101 -3.64 9.81 24.48
CA GLU A 101 -3.58 8.43 23.98
C GLU A 101 -3.32 8.42 22.47
N PRO A 102 -2.38 7.60 21.95
CA PRO A 102 -2.15 7.47 20.52
C PRO A 102 -3.41 6.99 19.78
N MET A 103 -3.70 7.60 18.63
CA MET A 103 -4.79 7.16 17.77
C MET A 103 -4.30 6.08 16.79
N ASP A 104 -4.90 4.89 16.84
CA ASP A 104 -4.59 3.76 15.96
C ASP A 104 -5.56 3.65 14.76
N SER A 105 -6.79 4.11 14.93
CA SER A 105 -7.84 4.14 13.92
C SER A 105 -8.75 5.36 14.12
N VAL A 106 -9.17 5.98 13.01
CA VAL A 106 -10.16 7.07 13.02
C VAL A 106 -11.60 6.57 13.22
N LEU A 107 -11.81 5.25 13.20
CA LEU A 107 -13.14 4.65 13.33
C LEU A 107 -13.47 4.44 14.81
N GLU A 108 -13.74 5.55 15.49
CA GLU A 108 -14.00 5.61 16.94
C GLU A 108 -15.15 4.67 17.35
N ASP A 109 -16.23 4.56 16.56
CA ASP A 109 -17.42 3.77 16.95
C ASP A 109 -17.38 2.28 16.54
N ARG A 110 -16.25 1.78 16.04
CA ARG A 110 -16.14 0.42 15.48
C ARG A 110 -15.10 -0.42 16.22
N TRP A 111 -15.36 -0.65 17.51
CA TRP A 111 -14.60 -1.60 18.34
C TRP A 111 -14.68 -3.06 17.90
N CYS A 112 -15.63 -3.41 17.02
CA CYS A 112 -15.77 -4.76 16.52
C CYS A 112 -14.88 -4.98 15.29
N LEU A 113 -13.91 -5.89 15.41
CA LEU A 113 -13.16 -6.40 14.26
C LEU A 113 -14.12 -7.04 13.26
N TYR A 114 -13.99 -6.67 11.99
CA TYR A 114 -14.74 -7.31 10.91
C TYR A 114 -14.18 -8.69 10.64
N LEU A 115 -14.97 -9.72 10.97
CA LEU A 115 -14.66 -11.08 10.59
C LEU A 115 -15.20 -11.35 9.20
N ARG A 116 -14.39 -12.02 8.37
CA ARG A 116 -14.82 -12.56 7.09
C ARG A 116 -15.52 -13.90 7.33
N GLU A 117 -16.63 -14.16 6.64
CA GLU A 117 -17.24 -15.49 6.59
C GLU A 117 -16.25 -16.50 5.98
N ASP A 118 -16.21 -17.72 6.50
CA ASP A 118 -15.33 -18.79 6.02
C ASP A 118 -15.95 -19.52 4.82
N ASP A 119 -16.18 -18.78 3.75
CA ASP A 119 -16.73 -19.28 2.50
C ASP A 119 -15.67 -19.31 1.39
N VAL A 120 -15.67 -20.38 0.59
CA VAL A 120 -14.79 -20.49 -0.58
C VAL A 120 -15.35 -19.66 -1.72
N THR A 121 -14.66 -18.57 -2.08
CA THR A 121 -15.12 -17.62 -3.11
C THR A 121 -14.45 -17.78 -4.47
N GLU A 122 -13.28 -18.41 -4.53
CA GLU A 122 -12.43 -18.43 -5.73
C GLU A 122 -11.93 -19.84 -6.08
N GLY A 123 -11.68 -20.07 -7.36
CA GLY A 123 -11.08 -21.30 -7.87
C GLY A 123 -10.51 -21.14 -9.29
N ASN A 124 -9.40 -21.82 -9.56
CA ASN A 124 -8.75 -21.93 -10.86
C ASN A 124 -8.41 -20.59 -11.56
N CYS A 125 -7.86 -19.62 -10.81
CA CYS A 125 -7.46 -18.30 -11.30
C CYS A 125 -5.97 -18.21 -11.71
N THR A 126 -5.28 -19.34 -11.85
CA THR A 126 -3.83 -19.42 -12.15
C THR A 126 -3.44 -18.56 -13.35
N LYS A 127 -4.19 -18.65 -14.46
CA LYS A 127 -3.91 -17.87 -15.68
C LYS A 127 -4.00 -16.36 -15.44
N GLU A 128 -4.97 -15.90 -14.66
CA GLU A 128 -5.19 -14.47 -14.37
C GLU A 128 -4.12 -13.94 -13.41
N LEU A 129 -3.72 -14.75 -12.42
CA LEU A 129 -2.67 -14.38 -11.46
C LEU A 129 -1.29 -14.27 -12.11
N LEU A 130 -0.99 -15.14 -13.08
CA LEU A 130 0.31 -15.18 -13.75
C LEU A 130 0.44 -14.18 -14.90
N GLU A 131 -0.61 -13.46 -15.28
CA GLU A 131 -0.60 -12.53 -16.42
C GLU A 131 0.44 -11.41 -16.25
N ASN A 132 0.65 -10.94 -15.02
CA ASN A 132 1.62 -9.89 -14.69
C ASN A 132 3.01 -10.43 -14.32
N ALA A 133 3.21 -11.76 -14.32
CA ALA A 133 4.48 -12.35 -13.95
C ALA A 133 5.52 -12.05 -15.04
N ARG A 134 6.69 -11.57 -14.62
CA ARG A 134 7.82 -11.34 -15.54
C ARG A 134 8.32 -12.65 -16.17
N GLU A 135 8.38 -13.71 -15.38
CA GLU A 135 8.85 -15.03 -15.79
C GLU A 135 8.07 -16.09 -15.02
N THR A 136 7.74 -17.18 -15.71
CA THR A 136 7.01 -18.31 -15.13
C THR A 136 7.58 -19.62 -15.65
N VAL A 137 7.56 -20.66 -14.82
CA VAL A 137 7.93 -22.04 -15.18
C VAL A 137 6.87 -22.95 -14.60
N GLU A 138 6.23 -23.79 -15.41
CA GLU A 138 5.22 -24.77 -14.98
C GLU A 138 4.14 -24.18 -14.05
N GLU A 139 3.63 -22.98 -14.38
CA GLU A 139 2.62 -22.24 -13.58
C GLU A 139 3.12 -21.70 -12.22
N TYR A 140 4.44 -21.65 -12.00
CA TYR A 140 5.06 -21.01 -10.84
C TYR A 140 5.65 -19.65 -11.20
N PHE A 141 5.64 -18.73 -10.24
CA PHE A 141 6.45 -17.51 -10.32
C PHE A 141 7.93 -17.84 -10.18
N VAL A 142 8.77 -17.28 -11.05
CA VAL A 142 10.21 -17.41 -10.91
C VAL A 142 10.75 -16.27 -10.07
N ALA A 143 11.48 -16.62 -9.01
CA ALA A 143 12.24 -15.68 -8.19
C ALA A 143 13.72 -16.07 -8.24
N PRO A 144 14.65 -15.10 -8.17
CA PRO A 144 16.06 -15.41 -8.00
C PRO A 144 16.27 -16.27 -6.74
N PRO A 145 17.23 -17.22 -6.76
CA PRO A 145 17.56 -17.99 -5.57
C PRO A 145 17.91 -17.02 -4.44
N GLY A 146 17.30 -17.21 -3.28
CA GLY A 146 17.35 -16.28 -2.15
C GLY A 146 18.76 -15.90 -1.70
N ILE A 147 18.87 -14.77 -0.99
CA ILE A 147 20.08 -14.18 -0.41
C ILE A 147 21.05 -15.28 0.08
N ASN A 148 22.12 -15.48 -0.69
CA ASN A 148 23.35 -16.22 -0.38
C ASN A 148 23.25 -17.57 0.36
N LEU A 149 22.15 -18.32 0.28
CA LEU A 149 22.10 -19.71 0.77
C LEU A 149 22.41 -20.74 -0.33
N CYS A 150 22.47 -20.32 -1.60
CA CYS A 150 22.63 -21.25 -2.74
C CYS A 150 23.90 -21.04 -3.59
N LYS A 151 24.87 -20.19 -3.18
CA LYS A 151 26.17 -20.13 -3.88
C LYS A 151 26.90 -21.49 -3.88
N SER A 152 26.61 -22.35 -2.90
CA SER A 152 27.15 -23.71 -2.82
C SER A 152 26.34 -24.76 -3.58
N LEU A 153 25.07 -24.50 -3.93
CA LEU A 153 24.22 -25.52 -4.58
C LEU A 153 24.26 -25.44 -6.11
N VAL A 154 24.51 -24.26 -6.69
CA VAL A 154 24.60 -24.11 -8.16
C VAL A 154 25.93 -24.63 -8.72
N VAL A 155 27.00 -24.73 -7.92
CA VAL A 155 28.29 -25.30 -8.40
C VAL A 155 28.26 -26.82 -8.52
N LEU A 156 27.33 -27.51 -7.86
CA LEU A 156 27.30 -28.99 -7.83
C LEU A 156 26.53 -29.64 -8.98
N LEU A 157 25.75 -28.89 -9.77
CA LEU A 157 25.00 -29.45 -10.90
C LEU A 157 25.66 -29.20 -12.26
N GLU A 158 26.65 -28.31 -12.36
CA GLU A 158 27.44 -28.12 -13.59
C GLU A 158 28.67 -29.05 -13.69
N THR A 159 28.87 -29.96 -12.73
CA THR A 159 30.01 -30.90 -12.72
C THR A 159 29.64 -32.37 -12.96
N PHE A 160 28.37 -32.68 -13.27
CA PHE A 160 27.95 -34.01 -13.72
C PHE A 160 27.33 -33.93 -15.12
N ASP A 161 28.18 -33.60 -16.09
CA ASP A 161 27.97 -33.96 -17.50
C ASP A 161 29.19 -34.81 -17.92
N VAL A 162 29.09 -36.13 -17.69
CA VAL A 162 29.92 -37.19 -18.28
C VAL A 162 29.01 -38.38 -18.58
#